data_AF-A0A4R4QLR9-F1
#
_entry.id   AF-A0A4R4QLR9-F1
#
_cell.length_a   1.000
_cell.length_b   1.000
_cell.length_c   1.000
_cell.angle_alpha   90.00
_cell.angle_beta   90.00
_cell.angle_gamma   90.00
#
_symmetry.space_group_name_H-M   'P 1'
#
loop_
_entity.id
_entity.type
_entity.pdbx_description
1 polymer ?
#
loop_
_entity_poly.entity_id
_entity_poly.type
_entity_poly.pdbx_seq_one_letter_code
_entity_poly.pdbx_strand_id
1 'polypeptide(L)' 'MSERELYCDSCQGVQQFETPPCDDGHGADCPELVCTRCGGAVLIATFTFGAPRLGRARRQPAAPRRRAA' A
#
# COMPACT_ATOMS: atom_id res chain seq x y z
N MET A 1 15.96 -9.15 -0.26
CA MET A 1 15.71 -8.61 -1.61
C MET A 1 14.48 -9.36 -2.11
N SER A 2 13.38 -8.67 -2.40
CA SER A 2 12.15 -9.32 -2.89
C SER A 2 12.22 -9.42 -4.40
N GLU A 3 12.24 -10.63 -4.95
CA GLU A 3 12.24 -10.88 -6.39
C GLU A 3 10.80 -11.01 -6.91
N ARG A 4 10.47 -10.29 -7.98
CA ARG A 4 9.12 -10.24 -8.61
C ARG A 4 9.24 -10.41 -10.12
N GLU A 5 8.34 -11.17 -10.74
CA GLU A 5 8.29 -11.33 -12.19
C GLU A 5 7.34 -10.30 -12.81
N LEU A 6 7.86 -9.44 -13.68
CA LEU A 6 7.10 -8.37 -14.33
C LEU A 6 7.49 -8.22 -15.79
N TYR A 7 6.59 -7.69 -16.62
CA TYR A 7 6.91 -7.36 -18.00
C TYR A 7 7.81 -6.12 -18.04
N CYS A 8 8.95 -6.23 -18.73
CA CYS A 8 9.86 -5.13 -18.97
C CYS A 8 9.72 -4.69 -20.43
N ASP A 9 9.35 -3.43 -20.66
CA ASP A 9 9.19 -2.88 -22.02
C ASP A 9 10.52 -2.81 -22.79
N SER A 10 11.64 -2.58 -22.08
CA SER A 10 12.98 -2.57 -22.69
C SER A 10 13.45 -3.96 -23.14
N CYS A 11 13.14 -4.99 -22.35
CA CYS A 11 13.45 -6.39 -22.70
C CYS A 11 12.36 -7.04 -23.57
N GLN A 12 11.19 -6.41 -23.69
CA GLN A 12 10.00 -6.90 -24.37
C GLN A 12 9.56 -8.29 -23.89
N GLY A 13 9.61 -8.52 -22.58
CA GLY A 13 9.28 -9.82 -22.00
C GLY A 13 9.20 -9.81 -20.47
N VAL A 14 8.71 -10.91 -19.90
CA VAL A 14 8.70 -11.12 -18.44
C VAL A 14 10.13 -11.31 -17.95
N GLN A 15 10.54 -10.49 -17.01
CA GLN A 15 11.86 -10.52 -16.37
C GLN A 15 11.72 -10.53 -14.85
N GLN A 16 12.79 -10.93 -14.17
CA GLN A 16 12.92 -10.73 -12.74
C GLN A 16 13.25 -9.27 -12.43
N PHE A 17 12.59 -8.77 -11.41
CA PHE A 17 12.81 -7.46 -10.84
C PHE A 17 13.16 -7.59 -9.36
N GLU A 18 14.11 -6.79 -8.92
CA GLU A 18 14.53 -6.71 -7.52
C GLU A 18 14.28 -5.30 -6.97
N THR A 19 13.94 -5.24 -5.68
CA THR A 19 13.89 -3.99 -4.94
C THR A 19 15.30 -3.61 -4.49
N PRO A 20 15.86 -2.47 -4.96
CA PRO A 20 17.15 -1.99 -4.49
C PRO A 20 17.07 -1.58 -3.01
N PRO A 21 18.20 -1.53 -2.29
CA PRO A 21 18.24 -0.96 -0.95
C PRO A 21 17.70 0.47 -0.99
N CYS A 22 16.62 0.74 -0.27
CA CYS A 22 15.99 2.05 -0.20
C CYS A 22 16.19 2.66 1.20
N ASP A 23 16.69 3.90 1.24
CA ASP A 23 16.88 4.65 2.50
C ASP A 23 15.61 5.36 2.97
N ASP A 24 14.57 5.40 2.13
CA ASP A 24 13.27 6.05 2.42
C ASP A 24 12.43 5.31 3.46
N GLY A 25 12.91 4.19 3.99
CA GLY A 25 12.25 3.44 5.06
C GLY A 25 11.07 2.57 4.60
N HIS A 26 10.91 2.35 3.29
CA HIS A 26 9.85 1.49 2.75
C HIS A 26 10.11 -0.01 2.92
N GLY A 27 11.34 -0.43 3.23
CA GLY A 27 11.69 -1.82 3.49
C GLY A 27 11.30 -2.76 2.35
N ALA A 28 10.54 -3.82 2.66
CA ALA A 28 10.09 -4.82 1.69
C ALA A 28 8.94 -4.34 0.78
N ASP A 29 8.28 -3.24 1.14
CA ASP A 29 7.15 -2.66 0.41
C ASP A 29 7.56 -1.46 -0.46
N CYS A 30 8.87 -1.30 -0.73
CA CYS A 30 9.35 -0.25 -1.60
C CYS A 30 8.72 -0.38 -3.01
N PRO A 31 8.16 0.72 -3.54
CA PRO A 31 7.53 0.72 -4.86
C PRO A 31 8.58 0.65 -5.99
N GLU A 32 9.85 0.86 -5.68
CA GLU A 32 10.95 0.82 -6.65
C GLU A 32 11.38 -0.62 -6.94
N LEU A 33 11.37 -0.96 -8.23
CA LEU A 33 11.80 -2.25 -8.75
C LEU A 33 12.70 -2.07 -9.96
N VAL A 34 13.80 -2.81 -10.00
CA VAL A 34 14.80 -2.76 -11.07
C VAL A 34 14.86 -4.11 -11.77
N CYS A 35 14.77 -4.10 -13.10
CA CYS A 35 14.92 -5.30 -13.91
C CYS A 35 16.36 -5.82 -13.82
N THR A 36 16.54 -7.05 -13.36
CA THR A 36 17.87 -7.65 -13.17
C THR A 36 18.61 -7.91 -14.50
N ARG A 37 17.89 -7.87 -15.63
CA ARG A 37 18.45 -8.10 -16.97
C ARG A 37 18.98 -6.83 -17.65
N CYS A 38 18.20 -5.75 -17.64
CA CYS A 38 18.55 -4.52 -18.37
C CYS A 38 18.82 -3.31 -17.48
N GLY A 39 18.53 -3.40 -16.17
CA GLY A 39 18.66 -2.27 -15.24
C GLY A 39 17.54 -1.23 -15.32
N GLY A 40 16.49 -1.46 -16.12
CA GLY A 40 15.34 -0.56 -16.19
C GLY A 40 14.55 -0.53 -14.87
N ALA A 41 14.21 0.67 -14.39
CA ALA A 41 13.45 0.86 -13.16
C ALA A 41 11.96 1.10 -13.44
N VAL A 42 11.10 0.50 -12.62
CA VAL A 42 9.64 0.71 -12.62
C VAL A 42 9.17 1.05 -11.21
N LEU A 43 8.17 1.93 -11.12
CA LEU A 43 7.51 2.29 -9.87
C LEU A 43 6.13 1.65 -9.81
N ILE A 44 5.93 0.72 -8.88
CA ILE A 44 4.61 0.14 -8.61
C ILE A 44 4.03 0.83 -7.39
N ALA A 45 3.15 1.81 -7.62
CA ALA A 45 2.42 2.48 -6.55
C ALA A 45 1.44 1.51 -5.87
N THR A 46 1.85 0.93 -4.75
CA THR A 46 0.98 0.12 -3.88
C THR A 46 0.19 1.04 -2.96
N PHE A 47 -1.04 1.38 -3.36
CA PHE A 47 -1.94 2.16 -2.50
C PHE A 47 -2.52 1.27 -1.40
N THR A 48 -2.12 1.51 -0.15
CA THR A 48 -2.78 0.90 1.01
C THR A 48 -3.93 1.78 1.47
N PHE A 49 -5.17 1.33 1.27
CA PHE A 49 -6.35 2.01 1.80
C PHE A 49 -6.58 1.56 3.25
N GLY A 50 -6.52 2.50 4.19
CA GLY A 50 -6.86 2.24 5.59
C GLY A 50 -8.33 1.81 5.71
N ALA A 51 -8.58 0.71 6.41
CA ALA A 51 -9.95 0.24 6.64
C ALA A 51 -10.79 1.35 7.31
N PRO A 52 -11.99 1.67 6.80
CA PRO A 52 -12.84 2.66 7.43
C PRO A 52 -13.19 2.18 8.84
N ARG A 53 -12.86 2.99 9.85
CA ARG A 53 -13.31 2.73 11.22
C ARG A 53 -14.81 2.94 11.25
N LEU A 54 -15.58 1.86 11.20
CA LEU A 54 -16.99 1.88 11.57
C LEU A 54 -17.07 2.32 13.03
N GLY A 55 -17.22 3.62 13.24
CA GLY A 55 -17.35 4.22 14.56
C GLY A 55 -18.49 3.53 15.28
N ARG A 56 -18.17 2.80 16.35
CA ARG A 56 -19.17 2.19 17.25
C ARG A 56 -20.09 3.33 17.68
N ALA A 57 -21.31 3.36 17.17
CA ALA A 57 -22.26 4.44 17.42
C ALA A 57 -22.28 4.72 18.93
N ARG A 58 -21.77 5.89 19.32
CA ARG A 58 -21.71 6.30 20.71
C ARG A 58 -23.17 6.36 21.15
N ARG A 59 -23.63 5.37 21.92
CA ARG A 59 -24.99 5.36 22.47
C ARG A 59 -25.12 6.65 23.27
N GLN A 60 -25.80 7.63 22.70
CA GLN A 60 -26.14 8.84 23.42
C GLN A 60 -27.04 8.42 24.58
N PRO A 61 -26.70 8.74 25.84
CA PRO A 61 -27.60 8.48 26.94
C PRO A 61 -28.89 9.26 26.68
N ALA A 62 -30.03 8.58 26.74
CA ALA A 62 -31.34 9.18 26.54
C ALA A 62 -31.53 10.33 27.55
N ALA A 63 -31.83 11.53 27.06
CA ALA A 63 -32.10 12.67 27.92
C ALA A 63 -33.32 12.37 28.82
N PRO A 64 -33.27 12.70 30.12
CA PRO A 64 -34.39 12.46 31.03
C PRO A 64 -35.58 13.35 30.62
N ARG A 65 -36.69 12.70 30.24
CA ARG A 65 -37.96 13.38 29.98
C ARG A 65 -38.51 13.92 31.30
N ARG A 66 -38.46 15.24 31.48
CA ARG A 66 -39.18 15.92 32.57
C ARG A 66 -40.69 15.79 32.29
N ARG A 67 -41.43 15.18 33.22
CA ARG A 67 -42.90 15.19 33.20
C ARG A 67 -43.37 16.57 33.68
N ALA A 68 -44.22 17.22 32.88
CA ALA A 68 -44.97 18.39 33.31
C ALA A 68 -46.10 17.93 34.26
N ALA A 69 -46.33 18.74 35.29
CA ALA A 69 -47.33 18.54 36.34
C ALA A 69 -48.74 18.88 35.85
#